data_AF-A0A1R3S0W1-F1
#
_entry.id   AF-A0A1R3S0W1-F1
#
_cell.length_a   1.000
_cell.length_b   1.000
_cell.length_c   1.000
_cell.angle_alpha   90.00
_cell.angle_beta   90.00
_cell.angle_gamma   90.00
#
_symmetry.space_group_name_H-M   'P 1'
#
loop_
_entity.id
_entity.type
_entity.pdbx_description
1 polymer ?
#
loop_
_entity_poly.entity_id
_entity_poly.type
_entity_poly.pdbx_seq_one_letter_code
_entity_poly.pdbx_strand_id
1 'polypeptide(L)'
;MPTETVLHTQAFANTYFKLAADEASFGALGISTLRSTAEDCTYIGRSILEYIAKDPLLAYSTSIEHRSLMVLVLFEPWVSMDIPALTGFPLLKTYHSGFCPEILDVLHLSRLQDMARLQNMQEYLATRQN
;
A
#
# COMPACT_ATOMS: atom_id res chain seq x y z
N MET A 1 37.39 13.58 -10.49
CA MET A 1 36.12 12.91 -10.86
C MET A 1 35.57 12.00 -9.74
N PRO A 2 35.30 12.50 -8.51
CA PRO A 2 34.46 11.79 -7.52
C PRO A 2 33.10 12.46 -7.25
N THR A 3 32.81 13.62 -7.83
CA THR A 3 31.60 14.40 -7.53
C THR A 3 30.33 13.84 -8.19
N GLU A 4 30.42 13.30 -9.41
CA GLU A 4 29.26 12.72 -10.11
C GLU A 4 28.76 11.42 -9.46
N THR A 5 29.67 10.55 -9.01
CA THR A 5 29.30 9.30 -8.34
C THR A 5 28.62 9.56 -7.00
N VAL A 6 29.11 10.55 -6.22
CA VAL A 6 28.48 10.95 -4.96
C VAL A 6 27.10 11.59 -5.18
N LEU A 7 26.94 12.41 -6.22
CA LEU A 7 25.64 13.01 -6.55
C LEU A 7 24.62 11.95 -6.98
N HIS A 8 25.04 10.95 -7.76
CA HIS A 8 24.17 9.87 -8.21
C HIS A 8 23.73 8.97 -7.04
N THR A 9 24.65 8.59 -6.14
CA THR A 9 24.29 7.79 -4.96
C THR A 9 23.40 8.57 -3.99
N GLN A 10 23.62 9.88 -3.84
CA GLN A 10 22.78 10.71 -3.00
C GLN A 10 21.38 10.92 -3.58
N ALA A 11 21.26 11.10 -4.89
CA ALA A 11 19.96 11.16 -5.57
C ALA A 11 19.18 9.84 -5.42
N PHE A 12 19.85 8.71 -5.62
CA PHE A 12 19.26 7.38 -5.41
C PHE A 12 18.80 7.20 -3.96
N ALA A 13 19.66 7.43 -2.98
CA ALA A 13 19.34 7.27 -1.57
C ALA A 13 18.15 8.15 -1.14
N ASN A 14 18.11 9.41 -1.61
CA ASN A 14 17.00 10.33 -1.32
C ASN A 14 15.65 9.81 -1.80
N THR A 15 15.58 9.14 -2.96
CA THR A 15 14.34 8.56 -3.47
C THR A 15 13.85 7.44 -2.56
N TYR A 16 14.74 6.52 -2.17
CA TYR A 16 14.39 5.41 -1.26
C TYR A 16 13.96 5.92 0.11
N PHE A 17 14.65 6.92 0.67
CA PHE A 17 14.27 7.49 1.96
C PHE A 17 12.90 8.16 1.93
N LYS A 18 12.55 8.83 0.83
CA LYS A 18 11.22 9.42 0.66
C LYS A 18 10.14 8.35 0.62
N LEU A 19 10.34 7.29 -0.17
CA LEU A 19 9.39 6.18 -0.26
C LEU A 19 9.22 5.48 1.08
N ALA A 20 10.33 5.19 1.78
CA ALA A 20 10.29 4.58 3.10
C ALA A 20 9.57 5.44 4.14
N ALA A 21 9.73 6.77 4.07
CA ALA A 21 9.02 7.70 4.96
C ALA A 21 7.50 7.69 4.70
N ASP A 22 7.09 7.67 3.44
CA ASP A 22 5.68 7.55 3.06
C ASP A 22 5.11 6.19 3.52
N GLU A 23 5.84 5.10 3.29
CA GLU A 23 5.47 3.73 3.71
C GLU A 23 5.30 3.62 5.22
N ALA A 24 6.18 4.25 6.01
CA ALA A 24 6.03 4.33 7.46
C ALA A 24 4.76 5.09 7.88
N SER A 25 4.37 6.12 7.12
CA SER A 25 3.12 6.85 7.38
C SER A 25 1.87 6.00 7.09
N PHE A 26 1.92 5.09 6.11
CA PHE A 26 0.83 4.16 5.83
C PHE A 26 0.60 3.15 6.96
N GLY A 27 1.68 2.65 7.59
CA GLY A 27 1.57 1.81 8.77
C GLY A 27 0.86 2.50 9.94
N ALA A 28 1.03 3.81 10.09
CA ALA A 28 0.32 4.61 11.10
C ALA A 28 -1.16 4.85 10.74
N LEU A 29 -1.47 4.99 9.46
CA LEU A 29 -2.84 5.19 8.98
C LEU A 29 -3.72 3.95 9.20
N GLY A 30 -3.18 2.74 8.97
CA GLY A 30 -3.91 1.48 9.14
C GLY A 30 -4.41 1.19 10.58
N ILE A 31 -3.71 1.70 11.60
CA ILE A 31 -4.07 1.47 13.02
C ILE A 31 -5.18 2.43 13.49
N SER A 32 -5.36 3.57 12.82
CA SER A 32 -6.27 4.64 13.26
C SER A 32 -7.76 4.37 12.99
N THR A 33 -8.08 3.30 12.24
CA THR A 33 -9.35 3.15 11.52
C THR A 33 -10.48 2.43 12.28
N LEU A 34 -10.52 2.53 13.61
CA LEU A 34 -11.67 2.01 14.38
C LEU A 34 -12.89 2.96 14.34
N ARG A 35 -12.76 4.18 13.79
CA ARG A 35 -13.81 5.22 13.84
C ARG A 35 -13.78 6.24 12.70
N SER A 36 -13.40 5.80 11.50
CA SER A 36 -13.11 6.66 10.35
C SER A 36 -14.38 7.17 9.65
N THR A 37 -14.40 8.47 9.32
CA THR A 37 -15.45 9.16 8.57
C THR A 37 -15.20 9.11 7.06
N ALA A 38 -16.15 9.60 6.25
CA ALA A 38 -15.95 9.71 4.80
C ALA A 38 -14.79 10.64 4.40
N GLU A 39 -14.45 11.63 5.24
CA GLU A 39 -13.34 12.55 4.99
C GLU A 39 -11.99 11.83 5.06
N ASP A 40 -11.83 10.93 6.03
CA ASP A 40 -10.65 10.09 6.20
C ASP A 40 -10.42 9.16 5.01
N CYS A 41 -11.50 8.60 4.44
CA CYS A 41 -11.45 7.81 3.21
C CYS A 41 -10.83 8.60 2.05
N THR A 42 -11.24 9.87 1.87
CA THR A 42 -10.68 10.70 0.80
C THR A 42 -9.22 11.06 1.03
N TYR A 43 -8.82 11.27 2.29
CA TYR A 43 -7.44 11.55 2.67
C TYR A 43 -6.52 10.36 2.37
N ILE A 44 -6.94 9.15 2.78
CA ILE A 44 -6.18 7.93 2.51
C ILE A 44 -6.07 7.70 1.00
N GLY A 45 -7.16 7.86 0.25
CA GLY A 45 -7.15 7.71 -1.20
C GLY A 45 -6.19 8.69 -1.91
N ARG A 46 -6.16 9.96 -1.48
CA ARG A 46 -5.18 10.93 -2.00
C ARG A 46 -3.75 10.52 -1.69
N SER A 47 -3.49 10.10 -0.45
CA SER A 47 -2.15 9.68 -0.02
C SER A 47 -1.63 8.49 -0.82
N ILE A 48 -2.50 7.51 -1.12
CA ILE A 48 -2.19 6.37 -1.98
C ILE A 48 -1.83 6.85 -3.40
N LEU A 49 -2.64 7.73 -3.99
CA LEU A 49 -2.41 8.25 -5.34
C LEU A 49 -1.12 9.07 -5.43
N GLU A 50 -0.83 9.91 -4.44
CA GLU A 50 0.41 10.68 -4.35
C GLU A 50 1.64 9.79 -4.24
N TYR A 51 1.55 8.67 -3.51
CA TYR A 51 2.62 7.69 -3.42
C TYR A 51 2.84 6.97 -4.76
N ILE A 52 1.77 6.50 -5.41
CA ILE A 52 1.87 5.85 -6.73
C ILE A 52 2.49 6.81 -7.76
N ALA A 53 2.16 8.11 -7.71
CA ALA A 53 2.71 9.12 -8.60
C ALA A 53 4.24 9.30 -8.48
N LYS A 54 4.85 8.83 -7.37
CA LYS A 54 6.31 8.82 -7.19
C LYS A 54 7.01 7.63 -7.91
N ASP A 55 6.24 6.78 -8.60
CA ASP A 55 6.71 5.59 -9.33
C ASP A 55 7.59 4.64 -8.48
N PRO A 56 7.04 4.09 -7.38
CA PRO A 56 7.77 3.17 -6.51
C PRO A 56 8.14 1.85 -7.20
N LEU A 57 7.39 1.44 -8.23
CA LEU A 57 7.67 0.23 -9.01
C LEU A 57 8.97 0.35 -9.81
N LEU A 58 9.22 1.53 -10.38
CA LEU A 58 10.50 1.84 -11.02
C LEU A 58 11.61 1.96 -9.98
N ALA A 59 11.36 2.64 -8.87
CA ALA A 59 12.37 2.81 -7.81
C ALA A 59 12.86 1.45 -7.25
N TYR A 60 11.96 0.51 -6.99
CA TYR A 60 12.29 -0.82 -6.47
C TYR A 60 12.60 -1.86 -7.56
N SER A 61 12.99 -1.44 -8.77
CA SER A 61 13.13 -2.37 -9.91
C SER A 61 14.15 -3.48 -9.76
N THR A 62 15.10 -3.29 -8.85
CA THR A 62 16.21 -4.21 -8.60
C THR A 62 15.86 -5.34 -7.64
N SER A 63 14.74 -5.27 -6.91
CA SER A 63 14.36 -6.26 -5.90
C SER A 63 12.87 -6.57 -5.93
N ILE A 64 12.54 -7.81 -6.31
CA ILE A 64 11.17 -8.33 -6.32
C ILE A 64 10.58 -8.36 -4.91
N GLU A 65 11.40 -8.65 -3.89
CA GLU A 65 10.99 -8.64 -2.50
C GLU A 65 10.58 -7.23 -2.03
N HIS A 66 11.38 -6.20 -2.35
CA HIS A 66 11.03 -4.81 -2.00
C HIS A 66 9.76 -4.36 -2.74
N ARG A 67 9.59 -4.75 -4.01
CA ARG A 67 8.33 -4.50 -4.73
C ARG A 67 7.14 -5.18 -4.06
N SER A 68 7.32 -6.43 -3.64
CA SER A 68 6.25 -7.20 -3.01
C SER A 68 5.84 -6.60 -1.67
N LEU A 69 6.82 -6.20 -0.85
CA LEU A 69 6.59 -5.50 0.40
C LEU A 69 5.94 -4.14 0.19
N MET A 70 6.38 -3.37 -0.80
CA MET A 70 5.79 -2.08 -1.14
C MET A 70 4.31 -2.23 -1.55
N VAL A 71 3.98 -3.24 -2.36
CA VAL A 71 2.57 -3.53 -2.72
C VAL A 71 1.76 -3.91 -1.49
N LEU A 72 2.31 -4.75 -0.60
CA LEU A 72 1.66 -5.11 0.66
C LEU A 72 1.37 -3.88 1.52
N VAL A 73 2.36 -2.99 1.70
CA VAL A 73 2.23 -1.75 2.48
C VAL A 73 1.23 -0.78 1.85
N LEU A 74 1.11 -0.76 0.53
CA LEU A 74 0.11 0.05 -0.19
C LEU A 74 -1.32 -0.50 -0.04
N PHE A 75 -1.46 -1.81 0.10
CA PHE A 75 -2.77 -2.45 0.17
C PHE A 75 -3.44 -2.30 1.56
N GLU A 76 -2.66 -2.18 2.64
CA GLU A 76 -3.19 -1.91 4.00
C GLU A 76 -4.03 -0.63 4.11
N PRO A 77 -3.52 0.55 3.67
CA PRO A 77 -4.32 1.76 3.68
C PRO A 77 -5.49 1.66 2.69
N TRP A 78 -5.36 0.93 1.58
CA TRP A 78 -6.47 0.71 0.66
C TRP A 78 -7.63 -0.03 1.33
N VAL A 79 -7.36 -1.11 2.07
CA VAL A 79 -8.39 -1.82 2.88
C VAL A 79 -8.99 -0.89 3.93
N SER A 80 -8.14 -0.09 4.59
CA SER A 80 -8.58 0.90 5.59
C SER A 80 -9.47 1.99 5.00
N MET A 81 -9.31 2.30 3.71
CA MET A 81 -10.15 3.23 2.97
C MET A 81 -11.46 2.59 2.49
N ASP A 82 -11.44 1.34 2.02
CA ASP A 82 -12.63 0.65 1.48
C ASP A 82 -13.69 0.44 2.57
N ILE A 83 -13.29 0.19 3.83
CA ILE A 83 -14.23 0.02 4.96
C ILE A 83 -15.17 1.24 5.15
N PRO A 84 -14.69 2.47 5.41
CA PRO A 84 -15.55 3.65 5.53
C PRO A 84 -16.22 4.05 4.21
N ALA A 85 -15.63 3.72 3.06
CA ALA A 85 -16.30 3.93 1.76
C ALA A 85 -17.58 3.09 1.66
N LEU A 86 -17.53 1.81 2.06
CA LEU A 86 -18.67 0.90 2.03
C LEU A 86 -19.75 1.24 3.07
N THR A 87 -19.39 1.91 4.18
CA THR A 87 -20.38 2.41 5.16
C THR A 87 -21.05 3.70 4.69
N GLY A 88 -20.28 4.65 4.13
CA GLY A 88 -20.80 5.91 3.60
C GLY A 88 -21.57 5.76 2.28
N PHE A 89 -21.16 4.80 1.45
CA PHE A 89 -21.76 4.54 0.14
C PHE A 89 -22.11 3.04 0.00
N PRO A 90 -23.23 2.58 0.59
CA PRO A 90 -23.58 1.16 0.61
C PRO A 90 -23.72 0.53 -0.79
N LEU A 91 -24.01 1.32 -1.81
CA LEU A 91 -24.07 0.87 -3.20
C LEU A 91 -22.74 0.26 -3.68
N LEU A 92 -21.60 0.70 -3.14
CA LEU A 92 -20.29 0.14 -3.49
C LEU A 92 -20.16 -1.33 -3.13
N LYS A 93 -20.96 -1.84 -2.16
CA LYS A 93 -20.99 -3.26 -1.80
C LYS A 93 -21.52 -4.15 -2.93
N THR A 94 -22.36 -3.61 -3.82
CA THR A 94 -22.89 -4.40 -4.94
C THR A 94 -21.94 -4.44 -6.14
N TYR A 95 -20.83 -3.70 -6.09
CA TYR A 95 -19.79 -3.73 -7.11
C TYR A 95 -18.64 -4.63 -6.67
N HIS A 96 -18.00 -5.29 -7.63
CA HIS A 96 -16.77 -6.02 -7.39
C HIS A 96 -15.63 -5.03 -7.03
N SER A 97 -14.78 -5.38 -6.07
CA SER A 97 -13.65 -4.54 -5.62
C SER A 97 -12.61 -4.27 -6.71
N GLY A 98 -12.60 -5.11 -7.74
CA GLY A 98 -11.55 -5.18 -8.76
C GLY A 98 -10.37 -6.06 -8.35
N PHE A 99 -10.31 -6.50 -7.08
CA PHE A 99 -9.21 -7.29 -6.53
C PHE A 99 -9.73 -8.62 -6.01
N CYS A 100 -9.26 -9.71 -6.62
CA CYS A 100 -9.45 -11.05 -6.09
C CYS A 100 -8.36 -11.37 -5.04
N PRO A 101 -8.66 -12.10 -3.96
CA PRO A 101 -7.66 -12.47 -2.95
C PRO A 101 -6.37 -13.06 -3.55
N GLU A 102 -6.51 -13.84 -4.63
CA GLU A 102 -5.42 -14.54 -5.30
C GLU A 102 -4.47 -13.59 -6.05
N ILE A 103 -4.88 -12.35 -6.32
CA ILE A 103 -3.98 -11.35 -6.93
C ILE A 103 -2.78 -11.02 -6.04
N LEU A 104 -2.91 -11.30 -4.73
CA LEU A 104 -1.88 -11.05 -3.74
C LEU A 104 -0.97 -12.28 -3.51
N ASP A 105 -1.28 -13.46 -4.05
CA ASP A 105 -0.45 -14.67 -3.91
C ASP A 105 0.90 -14.58 -4.64
N VAL A 106 1.00 -13.67 -5.61
CA VAL A 106 2.24 -13.44 -6.37
C VAL A 106 3.28 -12.63 -5.60
N LEU A 107 2.98 -12.17 -4.39
CA LEU A 107 3.89 -11.36 -3.58
C LEU A 107 4.98 -12.25 -2.95
N HIS A 108 6.25 -11.93 -3.24
CA HIS A 108 7.41 -12.62 -2.69
C HIS A 108 7.75 -12.06 -1.30
N LEU A 109 7.15 -12.64 -0.26
CA LEU A 109 7.35 -12.25 1.13
C LEU A 109 8.24 -13.25 1.86
N SER A 110 9.35 -12.79 2.44
CA SER A 110 10.30 -13.64 3.16
C SER A 110 9.97 -13.81 4.65
N ARG A 111 9.24 -12.85 5.23
CA ARG A 111 8.95 -12.79 6.68
C ARG A 111 7.55 -13.29 6.99
N LEU A 112 7.44 -14.12 8.02
CA LEU A 112 6.17 -14.67 8.48
C LEU A 112 5.16 -13.58 8.86
N GLN A 113 5.62 -12.50 9.50
CA GLN A 113 4.77 -11.37 9.86
C GLN A 113 4.10 -10.73 8.64
N ASP A 114 4.79 -10.66 7.50
CA ASP A 114 4.29 -10.03 6.29
C ASP A 114 3.32 -10.97 5.57
N MET A 115 3.57 -12.28 5.61
CA MET A 115 2.60 -13.29 5.16
C MET A 115 1.30 -13.27 6.00
N ALA A 116 1.39 -13.06 7.31
CA ALA A 116 0.22 -12.93 8.17
C ALA A 116 -0.59 -11.66 7.83
N ARG A 117 0.09 -10.55 7.55
CA ARG A 117 -0.55 -9.30 7.08
C ARG A 117 -1.25 -9.50 5.75
N LEU A 118 -0.59 -10.20 4.81
CA LEU A 118 -1.16 -10.59 3.52
C LEU A 118 -2.44 -11.40 3.70
N GLN A 119 -2.41 -12.43 4.55
CA GLN A 119 -3.56 -13.29 4.80
C GLN A 119 -4.77 -12.50 5.33
N ASN A 120 -4.56 -11.56 6.26
CA ASN A 120 -5.65 -10.71 6.76
C ASN A 120 -6.32 -9.90 5.65
N MET A 121 -5.56 -9.43 4.66
CA MET A 121 -6.11 -8.71 3.50
C MET A 121 -6.88 -9.63 2.56
N GLN A 122 -6.36 -10.84 2.34
CA GLN A 122 -7.03 -11.84 1.50
C GLN A 122 -8.36 -12.25 2.11
N GLU A 123 -8.42 -12.44 3.42
CA GLU A 123 -9.66 -12.69 4.16
C GLU A 123 -10.64 -11.51 4.06
N TYR A 124 -10.15 -10.27 4.13
CA TYR A 124 -10.98 -9.08 3.90
C TYR A 124 -11.58 -9.07 2.49
N LEU A 125 -10.76 -9.28 1.45
CA LEU A 125 -11.20 -9.30 0.07
C LEU A 125 -12.22 -10.43 -0.19
N ALA A 126 -11.97 -11.62 0.35
CA ALA A 126 -12.89 -12.75 0.23
C ALA A 126 -14.24 -12.45 0.90
N THR A 127 -14.22 -11.80 2.06
CA THR A 127 -15.45 -11.37 2.76
C THR A 127 -16.21 -10.33 1.95
N ARG A 128 -15.51 -9.47 1.21
CA ARG A 128 -16.11 -8.39 0.41
C ARG A 128 -16.66 -8.87 -0.93
N GLN A 129 -16.22 -10.05 -1.40
CA GLN A 129 -16.74 -10.69 -2.62
C GLN A 129 -17.95 -11.59 -2.37
N ASN A 130 -18.16 -12.06 -1.13
CA ASN A 130 -19.30 -12.87 -0.72
C ASN A 130 -20.51 -12.03 -0.33
#